data_AF-A0A924K2U0-F1
#
_entry.id   AF-A0A924K2U0-F1
#
_cell.length_a   1.000
_cell.length_b   1.000
_cell.length_c   1.000
_cell.angle_alpha   90.00
_cell.angle_beta   90.00
_cell.angle_gamma   90.00
#
_symmetry.space_group_name_H-M   'P 1'
#
loop_
_entity.id
_entity.type
_entity.pdbx_description
1 polymer ?
#
loop_
_entity_poly.entity_id
_entity_poly.type
_entity_poly.pdbx_seq_one_letter_code
_entity_poly.pdbx_strand_id
1 'polypeptide(L)'
;MAESQRAEQRRAREADGARELAAEQARGRELERQRLAADQLEKQERARKAAEERNQEAREKAQRLAAEDRGKREFRDAMIRGIRLAATKCPDGEGHYYATGLLPKPKPKGGYCIDVHYEASCPGSRNVVTGVATKFIGLNGCFGDTYKIDPKPACDVKAVAIRVTDVTLDCN
;
A
#
# COMPACT_ATOMS: atom_id res chain seq x y z
N MET A 1 -69.36 36.11 56.72
CA MET A 1 -69.37 35.66 55.31
C MET A 1 -68.26 36.29 54.45
N ALA A 2 -67.84 37.53 54.69
CA ALA A 2 -66.81 38.21 53.88
C ALA A 2 -65.38 37.62 53.99
N GLU A 3 -65.02 37.01 55.12
CA GLU A 3 -63.69 36.40 55.32
C GLU A 3 -63.51 35.08 54.56
N SER A 4 -64.58 34.28 54.42
CA SER A 4 -64.56 33.03 53.65
C SER A 4 -64.32 33.29 52.16
N GLN A 5 -64.93 34.35 51.61
CA GLN A 5 -64.72 34.75 50.21
C GLN A 5 -63.30 35.25 49.93
N ARG A 6 -62.65 35.91 50.91
CA ARG A 6 -61.26 36.37 50.79
C ARG A 6 -60.26 35.21 50.85
N ALA A 7 -60.53 34.18 51.66
CA ALA A 7 -59.70 32.97 51.72
C ALA A 7 -59.79 32.16 50.42
N GLU A 8 -60.97 32.05 49.84
CA GLU A 8 -61.20 31.34 48.58
C GLU A 8 -60.55 32.05 47.37
N GLN A 9 -60.62 33.39 47.33
CA GLN A 9 -59.90 34.18 46.31
C GLN A 9 -58.37 34.07 46.42
N ARG A 10 -57.80 33.95 47.63
CA ARG A 10 -56.35 33.74 47.80
C ARG A 10 -55.92 32.37 47.27
N ARG A 11 -56.65 31.32 47.65
CA ARG A 11 -56.41 29.95 47.16
C ARG A 11 -56.53 29.85 45.64
N ALA A 12 -57.50 30.54 45.04
CA ALA A 12 -57.63 30.58 43.58
C ALA A 12 -56.42 31.25 42.91
N ARG A 13 -55.93 32.38 43.44
CA ARG A 13 -54.74 33.08 42.89
C ARG A 13 -53.44 32.29 43.09
N GLU A 14 -53.29 31.62 44.23
CA GLU A 14 -52.14 30.74 44.50
C GLU A 14 -52.14 29.52 43.57
N ALA A 15 -53.32 28.94 43.29
CA ALA A 15 -53.47 27.84 42.36
C ALA A 15 -53.18 28.25 40.90
N ASP A 16 -53.62 29.45 40.49
CA ASP A 16 -53.32 30.00 39.16
C ASP A 16 -51.82 30.28 38.99
N GLY A 17 -51.19 30.94 39.97
CA GLY A 17 -49.73 31.18 39.95
C GLY A 17 -48.90 29.89 39.95
N ALA A 18 -49.32 28.86 40.68
CA ALA A 18 -48.68 27.55 40.65
C ALA A 18 -48.82 26.85 39.30
N ARG A 19 -49.97 26.99 38.63
CA ARG A 19 -50.21 26.44 37.28
C ARG A 19 -49.38 27.17 36.23
N GLU A 20 -49.25 28.49 36.33
CA GLU A 20 -48.45 29.29 35.42
C GLU A 20 -46.95 28.96 35.52
N LEU A 21 -46.40 28.83 36.74
CA LEU A 21 -45.03 28.36 36.97
C LEU A 21 -44.81 26.94 36.44
N ALA A 22 -45.76 26.03 36.66
CA ALA A 22 -45.65 24.66 36.16
C ALA A 22 -45.67 24.61 34.62
N ALA A 23 -46.51 25.44 33.97
CA ALA A 23 -46.56 25.55 32.52
C ALA A 23 -45.26 26.15 31.94
N GLU A 24 -44.68 27.16 32.60
CA GLU A 24 -43.42 27.76 32.17
C GLU A 24 -42.24 26.78 32.31
N GLN A 25 -42.16 26.04 33.43
CA GLN A 25 -41.16 24.99 33.62
C GLN A 25 -41.31 23.85 32.60
N ALA A 26 -42.53 23.45 32.26
CA ALA A 26 -42.78 22.44 31.24
C ALA A 26 -42.27 22.91 29.86
N ARG A 27 -42.56 24.16 29.47
CA ARG A 27 -42.07 24.75 28.21
C ARG A 27 -40.54 24.85 28.19
N GLY A 28 -39.91 25.24 29.30
CA GLY A 28 -38.45 25.31 29.40
C GLY A 28 -37.78 23.94 29.20
N ARG A 29 -38.31 22.89 29.84
CA ARG A 29 -37.82 21.52 29.68
C ARG A 29 -38.01 20.98 28.26
N GLU A 30 -39.12 21.33 27.62
CA GLU A 30 -39.40 20.89 26.25
C GLU A 30 -38.47 21.56 25.24
N LEU A 31 -38.22 22.87 25.39
CA LEU A 31 -37.23 23.61 24.61
C LEU A 31 -35.80 23.06 24.79
N GLU A 32 -35.43 22.73 26.02
CA GLU A 32 -34.12 22.13 26.30
C GLU A 32 -34.00 20.73 25.65
N ARG A 33 -35.04 19.90 25.74
CA ARG A 33 -35.08 18.60 25.05
C ARG A 33 -34.98 18.73 23.53
N GLN A 34 -35.68 19.71 22.93
CA GLN A 34 -35.59 19.97 21.50
C GLN A 34 -34.18 20.43 21.09
N ARG A 35 -33.54 21.29 21.88
CA ARG A 35 -32.15 21.73 21.64
C ARG A 35 -31.16 20.58 21.72
N LEU A 36 -31.28 19.73 22.74
CA LEU A 36 -30.43 18.55 22.91
C LEU A 36 -30.63 17.54 21.76
N ALA A 37 -31.87 17.32 21.32
CA ALA A 37 -32.16 16.46 20.18
C ALA A 37 -31.57 17.00 18.87
N ALA A 38 -31.68 18.32 18.63
CA ALA A 38 -31.09 18.96 17.45
C ALA A 38 -29.55 18.89 17.45
N ASP A 39 -28.90 19.15 18.58
CA ASP A 39 -27.44 19.02 18.73
C ASP A 39 -26.97 17.57 18.51
N GLN A 40 -27.72 16.58 19.03
CA GLN A 40 -27.40 15.18 18.80
C GLN A 40 -27.53 14.78 17.33
N LEU A 41 -28.57 15.23 16.63
CA LEU A 41 -28.75 14.97 15.21
C LEU A 41 -27.60 15.58 14.40
N GLU A 42 -27.24 16.83 14.68
CA GLU A 42 -26.14 17.50 13.98
C GLU A 42 -24.80 16.80 14.22
N LYS A 43 -24.53 16.37 15.46
CA LYS A 43 -23.34 15.57 15.79
C LYS A 43 -23.32 14.23 15.09
N GLN A 44 -24.46 13.54 15.00
CA GLN A 44 -24.55 12.26 14.28
C GLN A 44 -24.33 12.44 12.78
N GLU A 45 -24.90 13.49 12.17
CA GLU A 45 -24.67 13.78 10.76
C GLU A 45 -23.22 14.13 10.46
N ARG A 46 -22.59 14.98 11.29
CA ARG A 46 -21.16 15.30 11.18
C ARG A 46 -20.29 14.06 11.34
N ALA A 47 -20.61 13.20 12.32
CA ALA A 47 -19.87 11.95 12.53
C ALA A 47 -20.02 10.99 11.35
N ARG A 48 -21.22 10.91 10.75
CA ARG A 48 -21.50 10.07 9.59
C ARG A 48 -20.77 10.55 8.34
N LYS A 49 -20.78 11.86 8.07
CA LYS A 49 -20.01 12.46 6.96
C LYS A 49 -18.51 12.21 7.14
N ALA A 50 -17.97 12.49 8.31
CA ALA A 50 -16.56 12.24 8.61
C ALA A 50 -16.18 10.75 8.56
N ALA A 51 -17.10 9.84 8.85
CA ALA A 51 -16.88 8.40 8.70
C ALA A 51 -16.88 7.98 7.23
N GLU A 52 -17.75 8.55 6.40
CA GLU A 52 -17.83 8.29 4.97
C GLU A 52 -16.58 8.81 4.24
N GLU A 53 -16.14 10.04 4.54
CA GLU A 53 -14.91 10.62 3.98
C GLU A 53 -13.68 9.76 4.33
N ARG A 54 -13.56 9.33 5.59
CA ARG A 54 -12.46 8.42 6.00
C ARG A 54 -12.52 7.07 5.29
N ASN A 55 -13.70 6.53 5.05
CA ASN A 55 -13.87 5.27 4.33
C ASN A 55 -13.54 5.43 2.83
N GLN A 56 -13.91 6.55 2.21
CA GLN A 56 -13.53 6.87 0.83
C GLN A 56 -12.01 7.03 0.71
N GLU A 57 -11.38 7.84 1.55
CA GLU A 57 -9.92 8.04 1.52
C GLU A 57 -9.17 6.73 1.76
N ALA A 58 -9.63 5.89 2.70
CA ALA A 58 -9.05 4.58 2.95
C ALA A 58 -9.18 3.65 1.73
N ARG A 59 -10.33 3.67 1.04
CA ARG A 59 -10.55 2.89 -0.19
C ARG A 59 -9.67 3.37 -1.34
N GLU A 60 -9.56 4.68 -1.53
CA GLU A 60 -8.70 5.27 -2.56
C GLU A 60 -7.23 4.95 -2.30
N LYS A 61 -6.78 5.09 -1.05
CA LYS A 61 -5.42 4.71 -0.65
C LYS A 61 -5.16 3.21 -0.88
N ALA A 62 -6.10 2.35 -0.51
CA ALA A 62 -5.99 0.91 -0.73
C ALA A 62 -5.95 0.57 -2.23
N GLN A 63 -6.77 1.22 -3.05
CA GLN A 63 -6.77 1.03 -4.50
C GLN A 63 -5.45 1.49 -5.14
N ARG A 64 -4.90 2.64 -4.70
CA ARG A 64 -3.61 3.13 -5.18
C ARG A 64 -2.47 2.17 -4.82
N LEU A 65 -2.43 1.68 -3.58
CA LEU A 65 -1.43 0.71 -3.14
C LEU A 65 -1.56 -0.61 -3.92
N ALA A 66 -2.79 -1.09 -4.14
CA ALA A 66 -3.03 -2.30 -4.93
C ALA A 66 -2.63 -2.15 -6.41
N ALA A 67 -2.89 -0.97 -7.00
CA ALA A 67 -2.48 -0.66 -8.37
C ALA A 67 -0.95 -0.58 -8.50
N GLU A 68 -0.27 0.03 -7.52
CA GLU A 68 1.19 0.10 -7.49
C GLU A 68 1.82 -1.30 -7.34
N ASP A 69 1.29 -2.12 -6.43
CA ASP A 69 1.77 -3.49 -6.24
C ASP A 69 1.56 -4.36 -7.48
N ARG A 70 0.41 -4.23 -8.15
CA ARG A 70 0.15 -4.89 -9.43
C ARG A 70 1.18 -4.46 -10.49
N GLY A 71 1.44 -3.16 -10.61
CA GLY A 71 2.43 -2.64 -11.55
C GLY A 71 3.85 -3.15 -11.29
N LYS A 72 4.26 -3.26 -10.02
CA LYS A 72 5.56 -3.84 -9.62
C LYS A 72 5.66 -5.32 -9.98
N ARG A 73 4.60 -6.10 -9.74
CA ARG A 73 4.56 -7.52 -10.10
C ARG A 73 4.63 -7.72 -11.61
N GLU A 74 3.82 -6.98 -12.37
CA GLU A 74 3.82 -7.02 -13.84
C GLU A 74 5.20 -6.65 -14.40
N PHE A 75 5.84 -5.62 -13.84
CA PHE A 75 7.20 -5.24 -14.19
C PHE A 75 8.20 -6.36 -13.88
N ARG A 76 8.19 -6.91 -12.66
CA ARG A 76 9.06 -8.03 -12.26
C ARG A 76 8.91 -9.23 -13.20
N ASP A 77 7.68 -9.65 -13.49
CA ASP A 77 7.42 -10.78 -14.37
C ASP A 77 7.88 -10.51 -15.81
N ALA A 78 7.72 -9.27 -16.28
CA ALA A 78 8.25 -8.87 -17.59
C ALA A 78 9.79 -8.90 -17.61
N MET A 79 10.45 -8.51 -16.52
CA MET A 79 11.91 -8.58 -16.39
C MET A 79 12.40 -10.03 -16.36
N ILE A 80 11.80 -10.89 -15.53
CA ILE A 80 12.18 -12.32 -15.45
C ILE A 80 12.10 -12.99 -16.84
N ARG A 81 11.06 -12.70 -17.62
CA ARG A 81 10.90 -13.28 -18.96
C ARG A 81 11.77 -12.62 -20.04
N GLY A 82 12.07 -11.34 -19.87
CA GLY A 82 12.74 -10.53 -20.88
C GLY A 82 14.27 -10.50 -20.74
N ILE A 83 14.80 -10.59 -19.53
CA ILE A 83 16.25 -10.60 -19.30
C ILE A 83 16.85 -11.87 -19.88
N ARG A 84 17.87 -11.69 -20.71
CA ARG A 84 18.66 -12.78 -21.28
C ARG A 84 20.10 -12.61 -20.83
N LEU A 85 20.55 -13.54 -20.00
CA LEU A 85 21.92 -13.64 -19.55
C LEU A 85 22.64 -14.70 -20.39
N ALA A 86 23.90 -14.44 -20.70
CA ALA A 86 24.82 -15.34 -21.36
C ALA A 86 26.12 -15.39 -20.57
N ALA A 87 26.76 -16.56 -20.57
CA ALA A 87 28.09 -16.69 -20.01
C ALA A 87 29.13 -16.18 -21.03
N THR A 88 30.11 -15.43 -20.55
CA THR A 88 31.25 -14.96 -21.34
C THR A 88 32.56 -15.18 -20.58
N LYS A 89 33.67 -15.23 -21.34
CA LYS A 89 35.04 -15.21 -20.80
C LYS A 89 35.60 -13.81 -21.03
N CYS A 90 36.07 -13.18 -19.96
CA CYS A 90 36.70 -11.88 -20.06
C CYS A 90 38.22 -12.01 -20.11
N PRO A 91 38.90 -11.21 -20.97
CA PRO A 91 40.34 -11.33 -21.18
C PRO A 91 41.14 -11.09 -19.90
N ASP A 92 40.67 -10.19 -19.03
CA ASP A 92 41.31 -9.88 -17.74
C ASP A 92 40.91 -10.82 -16.58
N GLY A 93 39.94 -11.71 -16.80
CA GLY A 93 39.30 -12.46 -15.72
C GLY A 93 39.81 -13.88 -15.56
N GLU A 94 41.07 -14.06 -15.16
CA GLU A 94 41.72 -15.28 -14.58
C GLU A 94 41.10 -16.67 -14.90
N GLY A 95 40.62 -16.91 -16.12
CA GLY A 95 39.93 -18.15 -16.50
C GLY A 95 38.52 -18.36 -15.90
N HIS A 96 37.94 -17.34 -15.26
CA HIS A 96 36.58 -17.35 -14.71
C HIS A 96 35.51 -17.12 -15.79
N TYR A 97 34.28 -17.56 -15.50
CA TYR A 97 33.12 -17.29 -16.34
C TYR A 97 32.32 -16.15 -15.72
N TYR A 98 31.79 -15.28 -16.56
CA TYR A 98 31.02 -14.12 -16.15
C TYR A 98 29.65 -14.16 -16.81
N ALA A 99 28.60 -13.82 -16.06
CA ALA A 99 27.28 -13.57 -16.59
C ALA A 99 27.22 -12.12 -17.09
N THR A 100 26.79 -11.93 -18.33
CA THR A 100 26.50 -10.65 -18.97
C THR A 100 25.17 -10.77 -19.70
N GLY A 101 24.47 -9.68 -19.94
CA GLY A 101 23.21 -9.77 -20.65
C GLY A 101 22.57 -8.43 -20.93
N LEU A 102 21.47 -8.51 -21.67
CA LEU A 102 20.72 -7.33 -22.08
C LEU A 102 19.53 -7.11 -21.18
N LEU A 103 19.39 -5.89 -20.67
CA LEU A 103 18.22 -5.44 -19.95
C LEU A 103 17.11 -5.14 -20.96
N PRO A 104 15.97 -5.86 -20.94
CA PRO A 104 14.82 -5.50 -21.75
C PRO A 104 14.27 -4.16 -21.25
N LYS A 105 13.59 -3.43 -22.14
CA LYS A 105 12.84 -2.21 -21.77
C LYS A 105 11.34 -2.53 -21.70
N PRO A 106 10.85 -3.22 -20.66
CA PRO A 106 9.43 -3.52 -20.58
C PRO A 106 8.61 -2.24 -20.32
N LYS A 107 7.30 -2.33 -20.58
CA LYS A 107 6.31 -1.36 -20.12
C LYS A 107 5.56 -1.99 -18.94
N PRO A 108 5.30 -1.26 -17.83
CA PRO A 108 5.67 0.14 -17.58
C PRO A 108 7.19 0.35 -17.44
N LYS A 109 7.68 1.56 -17.76
CA LYS A 109 9.10 1.89 -17.56
C LYS A 109 9.39 1.87 -16.06
N GLY A 110 10.15 0.88 -15.60
CA GLY A 110 10.68 0.86 -14.26
C GLY A 110 11.92 1.74 -14.20
N GLY A 111 11.88 2.83 -13.44
CA GLY A 111 13.09 3.55 -13.00
C GLY A 111 13.80 2.83 -11.86
N TYR A 112 13.53 1.53 -11.69
CA TYR A 112 14.03 0.71 -10.60
C TYR A 112 15.43 0.25 -10.93
N CYS A 113 16.29 0.38 -9.93
CA CYS A 113 17.53 -0.37 -9.89
C CYS A 113 17.15 -1.82 -9.51
N ILE A 114 17.67 -2.80 -10.26
CA ILE A 114 17.26 -4.20 -10.11
C ILE A 114 18.44 -5.09 -9.82
N ASP A 115 18.21 -6.13 -9.01
CA ASP A 115 19.13 -7.26 -8.90
C ASP A 115 18.51 -8.48 -9.57
N VAL A 116 19.30 -9.18 -10.37
CA VAL A 116 18.85 -10.33 -11.16
C VAL A 116 19.44 -11.61 -10.57
N HIS A 117 18.57 -12.45 -10.02
CA HIS A 117 18.94 -13.78 -9.56
C HIS A 117 18.94 -14.74 -10.73
N TYR A 118 20.02 -15.50 -10.87
CA TYR A 118 20.19 -16.42 -11.98
C TYR A 118 20.79 -17.75 -11.55
N GLU A 119 20.54 -18.74 -12.41
CA GLU A 119 21.05 -20.10 -12.31
C GLU A 119 21.82 -20.42 -13.59
N ALA A 120 23.09 -20.78 -13.44
CA ALA A 120 23.95 -21.26 -14.51
C ALA A 120 24.07 -22.79 -14.41
N SER A 121 23.84 -23.49 -15.51
CA SER A 121 23.94 -24.95 -15.57
C SER A 121 24.57 -25.40 -16.88
N CYS A 122 25.19 -26.57 -16.84
CA CYS A 122 25.69 -27.24 -18.04
C CYS A 122 24.63 -28.18 -18.60
N PRO A 123 24.54 -28.34 -19.94
CA PRO A 123 23.60 -29.25 -20.56
C PRO A 123 23.82 -30.68 -20.05
N GLY A 124 22.74 -31.31 -19.56
CA GLY A 124 22.77 -32.66 -19.00
C GLY A 124 23.30 -32.76 -17.55
N SER A 125 23.77 -31.66 -16.95
CA SER A 125 24.18 -31.62 -15.55
C SER A 125 23.02 -31.30 -14.61
N ARG A 126 22.97 -31.95 -13.44
CA ARG A 126 22.07 -31.56 -12.33
C ARG A 126 22.67 -30.50 -11.42
N ASN A 127 23.97 -30.20 -11.60
CA ASN A 127 24.65 -29.18 -10.80
C ASN A 127 24.32 -27.81 -11.37
N VAL A 128 23.64 -27.00 -10.56
CA VAL A 128 23.25 -25.63 -10.86
C VAL A 128 24.05 -24.70 -9.97
N VAL A 129 24.58 -23.63 -10.56
CA VAL A 129 25.31 -22.57 -9.88
C VAL A 129 24.40 -21.36 -9.81
N THR A 130 24.08 -20.90 -8.61
CA THR A 130 23.26 -19.71 -8.40
C THR A 130 24.13 -18.48 -8.26
N GLY A 131 23.69 -17.35 -8.82
CA GLY A 131 24.35 -16.06 -8.67
C GLY A 131 23.36 -14.90 -8.64
N VAL A 132 23.86 -13.74 -8.23
CA VAL A 132 23.08 -12.48 -8.22
C VAL A 132 23.85 -11.44 -9.00
N ALA A 133 23.19 -10.87 -10.01
CA ALA A 133 23.66 -9.72 -10.75
C ALA A 133 23.10 -8.45 -10.12
N THR A 134 23.86 -7.88 -9.18
CA THR A 134 23.46 -6.69 -8.43
C THR A 134 23.56 -5.41 -9.27
N LYS A 135 22.59 -4.50 -9.16
CA LYS A 135 22.56 -3.22 -9.89
C LYS A 135 22.67 -3.42 -11.40
N PHE A 136 21.91 -4.36 -11.95
CA PHE A 136 22.02 -4.77 -13.35
C PHE A 136 21.51 -3.68 -14.32
N ILE A 137 22.41 -3.12 -15.13
CA ILE A 137 22.10 -2.05 -16.10
C ILE A 137 21.93 -2.61 -17.52
N GLY A 138 22.41 -3.84 -17.77
CA GLY A 138 22.17 -4.57 -19.02
C GLY A 138 23.17 -4.27 -20.13
N LEU A 139 24.46 -4.31 -19.80
CA LEU A 139 25.53 -4.16 -20.77
C LEU A 139 26.00 -5.53 -21.27
N ASN A 140 26.14 -5.65 -22.60
CA ASN A 140 26.78 -6.79 -23.22
C ASN A 140 28.30 -6.53 -23.33
N GLY A 141 29.11 -7.33 -22.63
CA GLY A 141 30.56 -7.26 -22.75
C GLY A 141 31.31 -7.60 -21.47
N CYS A 142 32.62 -7.38 -21.51
CA CYS A 142 33.53 -7.56 -20.38
C CYS A 142 33.90 -6.28 -19.64
N PHE A 143 33.36 -5.14 -20.11
CA PHE A 143 33.53 -3.84 -19.51
C PHE A 143 32.17 -3.40 -18.96
N GLY A 144 32.04 -3.34 -17.63
CA GLY A 144 30.79 -3.01 -16.93
C GLY A 144 30.20 -4.18 -16.16
N ASP A 145 28.88 -4.35 -16.23
CA ASP A 145 28.07 -5.33 -15.49
C ASP A 145 28.38 -6.79 -15.86
N THR A 146 29.51 -7.28 -15.36
CA THR A 146 29.90 -8.68 -15.42
C THR A 146 29.91 -9.27 -14.04
N TYR A 147 29.21 -10.39 -13.88
CA TYR A 147 29.07 -11.04 -12.58
C TYR A 147 29.75 -12.39 -12.63
N LYS A 148 30.74 -12.57 -11.77
CA LYS A 148 31.49 -13.82 -11.69
C LYS A 148 30.54 -14.96 -11.34
N ILE A 149 30.58 -16.03 -12.14
CA ILE A 149 29.88 -17.28 -11.90
C ILE A 149 30.82 -18.16 -11.09
N ASP A 150 30.53 -18.31 -9.80
CA ASP A 150 31.31 -19.13 -8.88
C ASP A 150 30.38 -20.09 -8.12
N PRO A 151 30.69 -21.40 -8.08
CA PRO A 151 31.84 -22.07 -8.70
C PRO A 151 31.74 -22.14 -10.23
N LYS A 152 32.88 -22.26 -10.91
CA LYS A 152 32.95 -22.36 -12.38
C LYS A 152 32.24 -23.64 -12.87
N PRO A 153 31.28 -23.52 -13.81
CA PRO A 153 30.66 -24.69 -14.43
C PRO A 153 31.68 -25.56 -15.18
N ALA A 154 31.51 -26.88 -15.14
CA ALA A 154 32.45 -27.83 -15.75
C ALA A 154 32.48 -27.79 -17.30
N CYS A 155 31.46 -27.23 -17.93
CA CYS A 155 31.33 -27.14 -19.38
C CYS A 155 32.02 -25.89 -19.96
N ASP A 156 32.16 -25.86 -21.29
CA ASP A 156 32.61 -24.65 -21.99
C ASP A 156 31.64 -23.49 -21.81
N VAL A 157 32.17 -22.27 -21.79
CA VAL A 157 31.40 -21.03 -21.59
C VAL A 157 30.24 -20.90 -22.57
N LYS A 158 30.42 -21.35 -23.83
CA LYS A 158 29.38 -21.32 -24.87
C LYS A 158 28.24 -22.32 -24.63
N ALA A 159 28.50 -23.36 -23.84
CA ALA A 159 27.52 -24.39 -23.49
C ALA A 159 26.80 -24.08 -22.18
N VAL A 160 27.25 -23.10 -21.39
CA VAL A 160 26.58 -22.72 -20.13
C VAL A 160 25.23 -22.10 -20.45
N ALA A 161 24.16 -22.70 -19.94
CA ALA A 161 22.82 -22.15 -19.98
C ALA A 161 22.58 -21.35 -18.70
N ILE A 162 22.31 -20.04 -18.84
CA ILE A 162 21.91 -19.17 -17.73
C ILE A 162 20.40 -18.94 -17.81
N ARG A 163 19.70 -19.20 -16.71
CA ARG A 163 18.28 -18.92 -16.54
C ARG A 163 18.11 -17.88 -15.43
N VAL A 164 17.32 -16.86 -15.70
CA VAL A 164 16.88 -15.91 -14.66
C VAL A 164 15.79 -16.59 -13.84
N THR A 165 16.00 -16.65 -12.52
CA THR A 165 15.04 -17.23 -11.58
C THR A 165 14.20 -16.18 -10.91
N ASP A 166 14.80 -15.03 -10.58
CA ASP A 166 14.10 -13.94 -9.92
C ASP A 166 14.70 -12.57 -10.22
N VAL A 167 13.90 -11.53 -9.97
CA VAL A 167 14.31 -10.14 -10.03
C VAL A 167 13.79 -9.39 -8.81
N THR A 168 14.68 -8.78 -8.05
CA THR A 168 14.34 -7.86 -6.95
C THR A 168 14.42 -6.42 -7.43
N LEU A 169 13.53 -5.57 -6.92
CA LEU A 169 13.38 -4.17 -7.34
C LEU A 169 13.95 -3.19 -6.30
N ASP A 170 14.95 -3.65 -5.57
CA ASP A 170 15.60 -2.94 -4.47
C ASP A 170 17.10 -2.92 -4.73
N CYS A 171 17.73 -1.74 -4.57
CA CYS A 171 19.17 -1.65 -4.61
C CYS A 171 19.70 -1.33 -3.22
N ASN A 172 20.50 -2.27 -2.71
CA ASN A 172 21.28 -2.10 -1.49
C ASN A 172 22.67 -1.51 -1.82
#